data_AF-A0A447SQ50-F1
#
_entry.id   AF-A0A447SQ50-F1
#
_cell.length_a   1.000
_cell.length_b   1.000
_cell.length_c   1.000
_cell.angle_alpha   90.00
_cell.angle_beta   90.00
_cell.angle_gamma   90.00
#
_symmetry.space_group_name_H-M   'P 1'
#
loop_
_entity.id
_entity.type
_entity.pdbx_description
1 polymer ?
#
loop_
_entity_poly.entity_id
_entity_poly.type
_entity_poly.pdbx_seq_one_letter_code
_entity_poly.pdbx_strand_id
1 'polypeptide(L)'
;MKLIFIDYENVQPKTLDYLSPNDHFIVLCIGENQKLLPVMLIKSLMMFGQNCRIIECPKAGKNALDFIIVDEMARITTEFQFDSLYIISKDKGFDSIIHYYLTKERIKQAERLDSIDHIPQANQHSIDNRQTKNMTVFASKIQEQIDKINKISPRNLPSKPQSQFNWVNSLLKAENLAEKDVKALIKMVDFSPAQSTKLKSYVDRAKAKLNSFEKRHHPNKLETQTNWLKSFFRDDGLNTSQISEIRQIIFSK
;
A
#
# COMPACT_ATOMS: atom_id res chain seq x y z
N MET A 1 10.77 12.36 8.69
CA MET A 1 10.53 12.32 7.23
C MET A 1 11.87 12.26 6.49
N LYS A 2 11.94 11.56 5.36
CA LYS A 2 13.15 11.37 4.54
C LYS A 2 13.09 12.20 3.28
N LEU A 3 14.18 12.88 2.94
CA LEU A 3 14.31 13.66 1.71
C LEU A 3 14.99 12.82 0.62
N ILE A 4 14.40 12.75 -0.56
CA ILE A 4 14.92 11.99 -1.69
C ILE A 4 15.05 12.91 -2.90
N PHE A 5 16.28 13.14 -3.36
CA PHE A 5 16.57 13.75 -4.64
C PHE A 5 16.75 12.66 -5.70
N ILE A 6 16.05 12.81 -6.82
CA ILE A 6 16.15 11.88 -7.95
C ILE A 6 16.76 12.65 -9.12
N ASP A 7 17.98 12.27 -9.48
CA ASP A 7 18.64 12.71 -10.70
C ASP A 7 18.06 11.92 -11.88
N TYR A 8 17.10 12.54 -12.57
CA TYR A 8 16.37 11.89 -13.65
C TYR A 8 17.22 11.74 -14.93
N GLU A 9 18.32 12.49 -15.09
CA GLU A 9 19.27 12.27 -16.19
C GLU A 9 19.95 10.91 -16.05
N ASN A 10 20.27 10.52 -14.81
CA ASN A 10 21.01 9.31 -14.52
C ASN A 10 20.12 8.09 -14.22
N VAL A 11 19.04 8.28 -13.45
CA VAL A 11 18.14 7.22 -12.98
C VAL A 11 16.68 7.58 -13.25
N GLN A 12 16.01 6.75 -14.06
CA GLN A 12 14.63 6.98 -14.48
C GLN A 12 13.70 5.93 -13.86
N PRO A 13 13.18 6.15 -12.63
CA PRO A 13 12.26 5.22 -12.00
C PRO A 13 10.95 5.14 -12.77
N LYS A 14 10.36 3.93 -12.82
CA LYS A 14 9.05 3.71 -13.47
C LYS A 14 7.88 4.19 -12.62
N THR A 15 8.00 4.04 -11.31
CA THR A 15 7.01 4.40 -10.30
C THR A 15 7.70 4.58 -8.94
N LEU A 16 7.03 5.29 -8.03
CA LEU A 16 7.41 5.49 -6.63
C LEU A 16 6.40 4.88 -5.65
N ASP A 17 5.47 4.03 -6.12
CA ASP A 17 4.32 3.55 -5.33
C ASP A 17 4.69 2.74 -4.07
N TYR A 18 5.92 2.24 -3.99
CA TYR A 18 6.42 1.52 -2.81
C TYR A 18 6.93 2.45 -1.71
N LEU A 19 7.04 3.76 -1.98
CA LEU A 19 7.39 4.77 -1.01
C LEU A 19 6.12 5.38 -0.41
N SER A 20 6.11 5.54 0.91
CA SER A 20 5.00 6.14 1.66
C SER A 20 5.00 7.68 1.53
N PRO A 21 3.91 8.31 1.06
CA PRO A 21 3.76 9.78 1.02
C PRO A 21 3.92 10.49 2.36
N ASN A 22 3.67 9.79 3.47
CA ASN A 22 3.77 10.34 4.83
C ASN A 22 5.21 10.34 5.36
N ASP A 23 6.07 9.49 4.80
CA ASP A 23 7.43 9.28 5.30
C ASP A 23 8.50 9.90 4.40
N HIS A 24 8.15 10.28 3.17
CA HIS A 24 9.09 10.71 2.15
C HIS A 24 8.69 12.04 1.52
N PHE A 25 9.70 12.88 1.31
CA PHE A 25 9.64 14.08 0.52
C PHE A 25 10.47 13.87 -0.75
N ILE A 26 9.83 13.96 -1.91
CA ILE A 26 10.42 13.65 -3.21
C ILE A 26 10.78 14.93 -3.94
N VAL A 27 12.00 14.99 -4.46
CA VAL A 27 12.46 16.03 -5.37
C VAL A 27 12.94 15.36 -6.66
N LEU A 28 12.15 15.46 -7.72
CA LEU A 28 12.52 14.98 -9.04
C LEU A 28 13.25 16.10 -9.79
N CYS A 29 14.52 15.90 -10.08
CA CYS A 29 15.36 16.85 -10.81
C CYS A 29 15.51 16.39 -12.26
N ILE A 30 15.05 17.21 -13.21
CA ILE A 30 15.04 16.89 -14.65
C ILE A 30 16.00 17.80 -15.41
N GLY A 31 16.75 17.20 -16.35
CA GLY A 31 17.61 17.94 -17.26
C GLY A 31 16.84 18.75 -18.30
N GLU A 32 17.47 19.77 -18.90
CA GLU A 32 16.83 20.64 -19.91
C GLU A 32 16.20 19.83 -21.05
N ASN A 33 16.85 18.74 -21.47
CA ASN A 33 16.41 17.92 -22.59
C ASN A 33 15.30 16.92 -22.25
N GLN A 34 14.92 16.78 -20.98
CA GLN A 34 13.97 15.77 -20.49
C GLN A 34 12.55 16.34 -20.36
N LYS A 35 11.94 16.70 -21.49
CA LYS A 35 10.62 17.36 -21.52
C LYS A 35 9.41 16.45 -21.26
N LEU A 36 9.61 15.14 -21.22
CA LEU A 36 8.53 14.15 -21.09
C LEU A 36 8.80 13.20 -19.94
N LEU A 37 7.79 13.01 -19.09
CA LEU A 37 7.80 12.06 -17.99
C LEU A 37 6.73 10.96 -18.24
N PRO A 38 7.03 9.68 -17.94
CA PRO A 38 6.07 8.61 -18.03
C PRO A 38 4.83 8.89 -17.17
N VAL A 39 3.64 8.61 -17.73
CA VAL A 39 2.35 8.80 -17.01
C VAL A 39 2.33 8.06 -15.67
N MET A 40 2.94 6.88 -15.59
CA MET A 40 3.00 6.11 -14.34
C MET A 40 3.81 6.83 -13.26
N LEU A 41 4.95 7.40 -13.64
CA LEU A 41 5.79 8.18 -12.73
C LEU A 41 5.05 9.43 -12.23
N ILE A 42 4.40 10.17 -13.12
CA ILE A 42 3.59 11.34 -12.75
C ILE A 42 2.48 10.96 -11.78
N LYS A 43 1.74 9.88 -12.05
CA LYS A 43 0.69 9.38 -11.14
C LYS A 43 1.25 9.09 -9.75
N SER A 44 2.40 8.42 -9.66
CA SER A 44 3.05 8.14 -8.38
C SER A 44 3.51 9.41 -7.66
N LEU A 45 4.09 10.39 -8.37
CA LEU A 45 4.50 11.68 -7.80
C LEU A 45 3.31 12.48 -7.24
N MET A 46 2.17 12.47 -7.94
CA MET A 46 0.96 13.15 -7.47
C MET A 46 0.45 12.63 -6.12
N MET A 47 0.73 11.37 -5.77
CA MET A 47 0.34 10.79 -4.48
C MET A 47 1.06 11.43 -3.29
N PHE A 48 2.22 12.06 -3.51
CA PHE A 48 3.00 12.75 -2.47
C PHE A 48 2.46 14.16 -2.16
N GLY A 49 1.60 14.72 -3.02
CA GLY A 49 0.99 16.04 -2.82
C GLY A 49 2.03 17.12 -2.52
N GLN A 50 1.90 17.78 -1.37
CA GLN A 50 2.81 18.84 -0.92
C GLN A 50 4.24 18.36 -0.61
N ASN A 51 4.43 17.05 -0.43
CA ASN A 51 5.74 16.43 -0.18
C ASN A 51 6.46 16.07 -1.49
N CYS A 52 6.13 16.72 -2.61
CA CYS A 52 6.75 16.50 -3.90
C CYS A 52 7.12 17.83 -4.58
N ARG A 53 8.30 17.86 -5.20
CA ARG A 53 8.75 18.96 -6.07
C ARG A 53 9.35 18.38 -7.35
N ILE A 54 9.07 19.03 -8.47
CA ILE A 54 9.74 18.77 -9.75
C ILE A 54 10.56 20.01 -10.08
N ILE A 55 11.84 19.83 -10.37
CA ILE A 55 12.79 20.92 -10.58
C ILE A 55 13.46 20.70 -11.93
N GLU A 56 13.32 21.68 -12.80
CA GLU A 56 13.92 21.65 -14.13
C GLU A 56 15.24 22.42 -14.15
N CYS A 57 16.28 21.81 -14.74
CA CYS A 57 17.51 22.52 -15.04
C CYS A 57 17.24 23.57 -16.13
N PRO A 58 17.52 24.86 -15.88
CA PRO A 58 17.18 25.93 -16.82
C PRO A 58 18.03 25.90 -18.10
N LYS A 59 19.18 25.21 -18.08
CA LYS A 59 20.11 25.15 -19.19
C LYS A 59 20.98 23.90 -19.11
N ALA A 60 21.17 23.20 -20.23
CA ALA A 60 22.07 22.09 -20.36
C ALA A 60 23.53 22.53 -20.26
N GLY A 61 24.34 21.65 -19.72
CA GLY A 61 25.77 21.83 -19.59
C GLY A 61 26.35 20.68 -18.80
N LYS A 62 27.66 20.54 -18.88
CA LYS A 62 28.37 19.57 -18.05
C LYS A 62 28.09 19.88 -16.57
N ASN A 63 27.54 18.91 -15.86
CA ASN A 63 27.18 18.98 -14.43
C ASN A 63 26.11 20.05 -14.10
N ALA A 64 25.37 20.54 -15.09
CA ALA A 64 24.39 21.62 -14.87
C ALA A 64 23.27 21.18 -13.93
N LEU A 65 22.74 19.96 -14.09
CA LEU A 65 21.73 19.41 -13.19
C LEU A 65 22.29 19.17 -11.78
N ASP A 66 23.54 18.70 -11.67
CA ASP A 66 24.20 18.46 -10.37
C ASP A 66 24.27 19.73 -9.52
N PHE A 67 24.60 20.87 -10.14
CA PHE A 67 24.63 22.15 -9.43
C PHE A 67 23.24 22.58 -8.94
N ILE A 68 22.20 22.34 -9.74
CA ILE A 68 20.82 22.60 -9.32
C ILE A 68 20.42 21.68 -8.16
N ILE A 69 20.75 20.39 -8.23
CA ILE A 69 20.49 19.42 -7.15
C ILE A 69 21.13 19.90 -5.84
N VAL A 70 22.41 20.29 -5.88
CA VAL A 70 23.14 20.73 -4.67
C VAL A 70 22.58 22.02 -4.09
N ASP A 71 22.21 22.99 -4.93
CA ASP A 71 21.60 24.26 -4.50
C ASP A 71 20.23 24.03 -3.85
N GLU A 72 19.35 23.26 -4.51
CA GLU A 72 18.02 22.93 -4.01
C GLU A 72 18.07 22.09 -2.73
N MET A 73 19.03 21.18 -2.64
CA MET A 73 19.30 20.43 -1.42
C MET A 73 19.67 21.35 -0.26
N ALA A 74 20.53 22.35 -0.50
CA ALA A 74 20.88 23.33 0.52
C ALA A 74 19.67 24.18 0.94
N ARG A 75 18.85 24.63 -0.03
CA ARG A 75 17.65 25.41 0.23
C ARG A 75 16.62 24.61 1.05
N ILE A 76 16.26 23.42 0.58
CA ILE A 76 15.23 22.56 1.18
C ILE A 76 15.62 22.10 2.60
N THR A 77 16.88 21.72 2.81
CA THR A 77 17.36 21.31 4.14
C THR A 77 17.54 22.48 5.12
N THR A 78 17.53 23.71 4.63
CA THR A 78 17.45 24.92 5.47
C THR A 78 16.00 25.27 5.82
N GLU A 79 15.07 25.04 4.91
CA GLU A 79 13.63 25.30 5.11
C GLU A 79 12.95 24.25 6.02
N PHE A 80 13.36 22.98 5.93
CA PHE A 80 12.72 21.86 6.62
C PHE A 80 13.74 20.94 7.28
N GLN A 81 13.32 20.31 8.39
CA GLN A 81 14.12 19.29 9.06
C GLN A 81 13.77 17.89 8.55
N PHE A 82 14.80 17.14 8.16
CA PHE A 82 14.68 15.76 7.70
C PHE A 82 15.56 14.82 8.53
N ASP A 83 15.11 13.58 8.70
CA ASP A 83 15.88 12.56 9.44
C ASP A 83 17.01 11.98 8.58
N SER A 84 16.77 11.86 7.27
CA SER A 84 17.69 11.26 6.33
C SER A 84 17.55 11.89 4.94
N LEU A 85 18.65 11.86 4.18
CA LEU A 85 18.77 12.39 2.84
C LEU A 85 19.28 11.30 1.90
N TYR A 86 18.63 11.12 0.76
CA TYR A 86 19.06 10.18 -0.25
C TYR A 86 19.19 10.89 -1.60
N ILE A 87 20.30 10.65 -2.29
CA ILE A 87 20.48 11.09 -3.68
C ILE A 87 20.46 9.85 -4.55
N ILE A 88 19.49 9.78 -5.46
CA ILE A 88 19.34 8.68 -6.41
C ILE A 88 20.03 9.07 -7.70
N SER A 89 21.29 8.65 -7.84
CA SER A 89 22.14 8.86 -9.00
C SER A 89 23.28 7.85 -9.00
N LYS A 90 23.73 7.39 -10.17
CA LYS A 90 24.96 6.60 -10.33
C LYS A 90 26.21 7.46 -10.38
N ASP A 91 26.10 8.79 -10.37
CA ASP A 91 27.25 9.67 -10.34
C ASP A 91 27.87 9.72 -8.93
N LYS A 92 29.08 9.17 -8.81
CA LYS A 92 29.87 9.18 -7.57
C LYS A 92 30.32 10.59 -7.16
N GLY A 93 30.20 11.60 -8.04
CA GLY A 93 30.45 13.00 -7.70
C GLY A 93 29.66 13.48 -6.47
N PHE A 94 28.44 12.97 -6.27
CA PHE A 94 27.60 13.33 -5.12
C PHE A 94 28.12 12.76 -3.78
N ASP A 95 29.02 11.77 -3.77
CA ASP A 95 29.58 11.24 -2.52
C ASP A 95 30.30 12.34 -1.72
N SER A 96 30.90 13.31 -2.44
CA SER A 96 31.57 14.46 -1.83
C SER A 96 30.62 15.37 -1.06
N ILE A 97 29.43 15.66 -1.62
CA ILE A 97 28.46 16.53 -0.96
C ILE A 97 27.76 15.83 0.21
N ILE A 98 27.53 14.52 0.09
CA ILE A 98 27.02 13.70 1.20
C ILE A 98 27.99 13.73 2.38
N HIS A 99 29.28 13.49 2.13
CA HIS A 99 30.31 13.55 3.17
C HIS A 99 30.36 14.94 3.84
N TYR A 100 30.23 16.01 3.05
CA TYR A 100 30.16 17.38 3.57
C TYR A 100 28.95 17.60 4.49
N TYR A 101 27.75 17.15 4.08
CA TYR A 101 26.52 17.30 4.89
C TYR A 101 26.59 16.56 6.22
N LEU A 102 27.15 15.34 6.21
CA LEU A 102 27.35 14.54 7.42
C LEU A 102 28.38 15.18 8.35
N THR A 103 29.52 15.63 7.81
CA THR A 103 30.61 16.25 8.59
C THR A 103 30.17 17.59 9.22
N LYS A 104 29.24 18.30 8.58
CA LYS A 104 28.64 19.53 9.11
C LYS A 104 27.41 19.28 9.98
N GLU A 105 27.07 18.02 10.25
CA GLU A 105 25.90 17.62 11.04
C GLU A 105 24.59 18.27 10.55
N ARG A 106 24.51 18.60 9.25
CA ARG A 106 23.29 19.17 8.64
C ARG A 106 22.16 18.15 8.60
N ILE A 107 22.54 16.87 8.57
CA ILE A 107 21.61 15.75 8.63
C ILE A 107 22.27 14.55 9.30
N LYS A 108 21.46 13.72 9.97
CA LYS A 108 21.94 12.55 10.73
C LYS A 108 22.38 11.40 9.84
N GLN A 109 21.69 11.21 8.72
CA GLN A 109 21.97 10.14 7.76
C GLN A 109 21.86 10.68 6.34
N ALA A 110 22.84 10.37 5.50
CA ALA A 110 22.82 10.71 4.10
C ALA A 110 23.53 9.63 3.27
N GLU A 111 22.99 9.29 2.11
CA GLU A 111 23.55 8.25 1.25
C GLU A 111 23.21 8.49 -0.23
N ARG A 112 24.13 8.11 -1.13
CA ARG A 112 23.89 8.05 -2.57
C ARG A 112 23.52 6.62 -2.93
N LEU A 113 22.45 6.45 -3.69
CA LEU A 113 21.97 5.16 -4.13
C LEU A 113 21.89 5.13 -5.65
N ASP A 114 22.36 4.03 -6.25
CA ASP A 114 22.30 3.82 -7.70
C ASP A 114 20.86 3.56 -8.21
N SER A 115 19.95 3.19 -7.29
CA SER A 115 18.55 2.93 -7.56
C SER A 115 17.69 3.40 -6.40
N ILE A 116 16.49 3.87 -6.74
CA ILE A 116 15.42 4.22 -5.81
C ILE A 116 15.00 3.00 -4.96
N ASP A 117 15.18 1.78 -5.47
CA ASP A 117 14.78 0.54 -4.79
C ASP A 117 15.68 0.20 -3.58
N HIS A 118 16.82 0.88 -3.44
CA HIS A 118 17.75 0.69 -2.33
C HIS A 118 17.45 1.59 -1.12
N ILE A 119 16.43 2.46 -1.19
CA ILE A 119 16.09 3.34 -0.06
C ILE A 119 15.71 2.48 1.15
N PRO A 120 16.37 2.65 2.30
CA PRO A 120 16.00 1.97 3.53
C PRO A 120 14.58 2.37 3.93
N GLN A 121 13.63 1.42 3.98
CA GLN A 121 12.29 1.70 4.48
C GLN A 121 12.32 1.75 6.02
N ALA A 122 11.76 2.80 6.61
CA ALA A 122 11.73 2.93 8.07
C ALA A 122 10.66 1.95 8.57
N ASN A 123 11.08 0.93 9.32
CA ASN A 123 10.21 -0.08 9.91
C ASN A 123 9.28 -0.79 8.93
N GLN A 124 9.87 -1.42 7.93
CA GLN A 124 9.57 -2.84 7.75
C GLN A 124 10.80 -3.56 8.25
N HIS A 125 10.64 -4.46 9.23
CA HIS A 125 11.66 -5.43 9.56
C HIS A 125 12.25 -5.97 8.25
N SER A 126 13.58 -6.04 8.20
CA SER A 126 14.33 -6.79 7.20
C SER A 126 13.69 -8.16 6.96
N ILE A 127 12.84 -8.24 5.95
CA ILE A 127 12.41 -9.49 5.35
C ILE A 127 13.18 -9.53 4.04
N ASP A 128 14.31 -10.21 4.11
CA ASP A 128 15.11 -10.71 2.98
C ASP A 128 14.19 -11.02 1.78
N ASN A 129 14.52 -10.57 0.57
CA ASN A 129 13.69 -10.81 -0.63
C ASN A 129 13.39 -12.30 -0.88
N ARG A 130 14.16 -13.23 -0.27
CA ARG A 130 13.83 -14.66 -0.18
C ARG A 130 12.72 -14.96 0.82
N GLN A 131 12.74 -14.34 1.99
CA GLN A 131 11.69 -14.48 2.99
C GLN A 131 10.37 -13.88 2.51
N THR A 132 10.33 -12.72 1.84
CA THR A 132 9.06 -12.18 1.28
C THR A 132 8.50 -13.10 0.22
N LYS A 133 9.35 -13.64 -0.68
CA LYS A 133 8.93 -14.65 -1.66
C LYS A 133 8.39 -15.92 -0.99
N ASN A 134 9.05 -16.41 0.07
CA ASN A 134 8.57 -17.57 0.83
C ASN A 134 7.28 -17.28 1.61
N MET A 135 7.15 -16.09 2.20
CA MET A 135 5.96 -15.64 2.93
C MET A 135 4.74 -15.61 2.00
N THR A 136 4.90 -15.10 0.78
CA THR A 136 3.84 -15.08 -0.24
C THR A 136 3.45 -16.48 -0.71
N VAL A 137 4.42 -17.39 -0.83
CA VAL A 137 4.15 -18.80 -1.16
C VAL A 137 3.38 -19.49 -0.02
N PHE A 138 3.79 -19.27 1.23
CA PHE A 138 3.11 -19.80 2.41
C PHE A 138 1.71 -19.22 2.56
N ALA A 139 1.53 -17.91 2.37
CA ALA A 139 0.22 -17.26 2.38
C ALA A 139 -0.71 -17.86 1.31
N SER A 140 -0.21 -18.06 0.09
CA SER A 140 -0.96 -18.72 -0.99
C SER A 140 -1.38 -20.15 -0.62
N LYS A 141 -0.47 -20.94 -0.04
CA LYS A 141 -0.75 -22.31 0.42
C LYS A 141 -1.81 -22.33 1.53
N ILE A 142 -1.72 -21.39 2.47
CA ILE A 142 -2.72 -21.22 3.53
C ILE A 142 -4.07 -20.85 2.93
N GLN A 143 -4.12 -19.86 2.04
CA GLN A 143 -5.36 -19.40 1.40
C GLN A 143 -6.03 -20.52 0.61
N GLU A 144 -5.27 -21.33 -0.14
CA GLU A 144 -5.82 -22.47 -0.87
C GLU A 144 -6.50 -23.50 0.06
N GLN A 145 -5.93 -23.74 1.24
CA GLN A 145 -6.52 -24.64 2.23
C GLN A 145 -7.77 -24.03 2.87
N ILE A 146 -7.74 -22.73 3.16
CA ILE A 146 -8.92 -22.00 3.62
C ILE A 146 -10.05 -22.11 2.58
N ASP A 147 -9.75 -21.90 1.30
CA ASP A 147 -10.73 -21.99 0.22
C ASP A 147 -11.31 -23.40 0.07
N LYS A 148 -10.50 -24.44 0.24
CA LYS A 148 -10.98 -25.84 0.27
C LYS A 148 -11.95 -26.09 1.43
N ILE A 149 -11.60 -25.65 2.64
CA ILE A 149 -12.46 -25.79 3.82
C ILE A 149 -13.74 -24.96 3.64
N ASN A 150 -13.63 -23.74 3.12
CA ASN A 150 -14.77 -22.88 2.83
C ASN A 150 -15.73 -23.49 1.79
N LYS A 151 -15.24 -24.26 0.83
CA LYS A 151 -16.10 -24.98 -0.13
C LYS A 151 -16.86 -26.15 0.50
N ILE A 152 -16.26 -26.84 1.46
CA ILE A 152 -16.80 -28.10 2.01
C ILE A 152 -17.62 -27.84 3.28
N SER A 153 -17.04 -27.11 4.24
CA SER A 153 -17.69 -26.78 5.51
C SER A 153 -17.06 -25.53 6.11
N PRO A 154 -17.61 -24.32 5.81
CA PRO A 154 -17.12 -23.06 6.35
C PRO A 154 -17.12 -22.99 7.89
N ARG A 155 -17.90 -23.84 8.56
CA ARG A 155 -17.98 -23.91 10.03
C ARG A 155 -16.72 -24.49 10.68
N ASN A 156 -15.91 -25.23 9.91
CA ASN A 156 -14.68 -25.86 10.38
C ASN A 156 -13.48 -24.90 10.33
N LEU A 157 -13.67 -23.69 9.80
CA LEU A 157 -12.62 -22.69 9.71
C LEU A 157 -12.39 -22.03 11.08
N PRO A 158 -11.14 -21.90 11.54
CA PRO A 158 -10.86 -21.29 12.83
C PRO A 158 -11.21 -19.80 12.84
N SER A 159 -12.11 -19.41 13.74
CA SER A 159 -12.61 -18.03 13.88
C SER A 159 -11.93 -17.22 14.97
N LYS A 160 -11.29 -17.88 15.95
CA LYS A 160 -10.60 -17.23 17.07
C LYS A 160 -9.12 -17.02 16.74
N PRO A 161 -8.49 -15.90 17.14
CA PRO A 161 -7.08 -15.62 16.85
C PRO A 161 -6.12 -16.75 17.27
N GLN A 162 -6.30 -17.30 18.48
CA GLN A 162 -5.45 -18.41 18.96
C GLN A 162 -5.67 -19.70 18.15
N SER A 163 -6.91 -19.96 17.74
CA SER A 163 -7.24 -21.11 16.92
C SER A 163 -6.66 -20.98 15.50
N GLN A 164 -6.67 -19.78 14.92
CA GLN A 164 -6.03 -19.48 13.64
C GLN A 164 -4.52 -19.68 13.74
N PHE A 165 -3.90 -19.19 14.81
CA PHE A 165 -2.48 -19.40 15.07
C PHE A 165 -2.12 -20.88 15.15
N ASN A 166 -2.81 -21.65 16.00
CA ASN A 166 -2.55 -23.08 16.14
C ASN A 166 -2.76 -23.84 14.83
N TRP A 167 -3.79 -23.46 14.06
CA TRP A 167 -4.11 -24.10 12.79
C TRP A 167 -3.05 -23.82 11.72
N VAL A 168 -2.63 -22.55 11.53
CA VAL A 168 -1.55 -22.19 10.59
C VAL A 168 -0.23 -22.83 11.00
N ASN A 169 0.10 -22.80 12.30
CA ASN A 169 1.33 -23.40 12.81
C ASN A 169 1.34 -24.93 12.60
N SER A 170 0.20 -25.59 12.74
CA SER A 170 0.07 -27.01 12.42
C SER A 170 0.20 -27.29 10.92
N LEU A 171 -0.37 -26.44 10.06
CA LEU A 171 -0.31 -26.59 8.60
C LEU A 171 1.11 -26.43 8.06
N LEU A 172 1.89 -25.53 8.65
CA LEU A 172 3.27 -25.23 8.26
C LEU A 172 4.32 -25.77 9.24
N LYS A 173 3.98 -26.83 9.99
CA LYS A 173 4.85 -27.39 11.04
C LYS A 173 6.26 -27.75 10.53
N ALA A 174 6.36 -28.22 9.28
CA ALA A 174 7.65 -28.58 8.66
C ALA A 174 8.57 -27.38 8.41
N GLU A 175 8.01 -26.16 8.31
CA GLU A 175 8.75 -24.94 7.98
C GLU A 175 9.39 -24.28 9.22
N ASN A 176 9.06 -24.76 10.44
CA ASN A 176 9.63 -24.31 11.72
C ASN A 176 9.66 -22.77 11.87
N LEU A 177 8.54 -22.10 11.57
CA LEU A 177 8.42 -20.65 11.57
C LEU A 177 8.39 -20.06 12.98
N ALA A 178 8.96 -18.87 13.16
CA ALA A 178 8.84 -18.14 14.41
C ALA A 178 7.40 -17.63 14.62
N GLU A 179 6.99 -17.45 15.88
CA GLU A 179 5.65 -16.98 16.23
C GLU A 179 5.26 -15.67 15.52
N LYS A 180 6.22 -14.74 15.41
CA LYS A 180 6.04 -13.47 14.71
C LYS A 180 5.68 -13.65 13.22
N ASP A 181 6.24 -14.66 12.57
CA ASP A 181 6.08 -14.90 11.13
C ASP A 181 4.73 -15.58 10.87
N VAL A 182 4.33 -16.52 11.73
CA VAL A 182 2.99 -17.12 11.71
C VAL A 182 1.91 -16.04 11.91
N LYS A 183 2.12 -15.11 12.85
CA LYS A 183 1.21 -13.97 13.06
C LYS A 183 1.16 -13.03 11.85
N ALA A 184 2.28 -12.83 11.16
CA ALA A 184 2.31 -12.06 9.93
C ALA A 184 1.53 -12.75 8.80
N LEU A 185 1.72 -14.06 8.62
CA LEU A 185 1.00 -14.87 7.63
C LEU A 185 -0.52 -14.83 7.85
N ILE A 186 -0.99 -14.90 9.09
CA ILE A 186 -2.42 -14.80 9.42
C ILE A 186 -3.02 -13.47 8.96
N LYS A 187 -2.26 -12.37 9.02
CA LYS A 187 -2.70 -11.06 8.54
C LYS A 187 -2.76 -10.96 7.01
N MET A 188 -2.09 -11.86 6.30
CA MET A 188 -2.01 -11.89 4.84
C MET A 188 -3.09 -12.75 4.18
N VAL A 189 -3.85 -13.53 4.94
CA VAL A 189 -4.86 -14.47 4.43
C VAL A 189 -6.23 -14.18 5.01
N ASP A 190 -7.27 -14.49 4.27
CA ASP A 190 -8.64 -14.22 4.68
C ASP A 190 -9.28 -15.45 5.32
N PHE A 191 -9.30 -15.48 6.65
CA PHE A 191 -10.05 -16.47 7.45
C PHE A 191 -11.56 -16.20 7.49
N SER A 192 -12.06 -15.20 6.76
CA SER A 192 -13.49 -15.02 6.63
C SER A 192 -14.07 -16.24 5.91
N PRO A 193 -15.17 -16.83 6.41
CA PRO A 193 -15.95 -17.75 5.62
C PRO A 193 -16.27 -17.06 4.30
N ALA A 194 -15.96 -17.71 3.17
CA ALA A 194 -16.24 -17.15 1.85
C ALA A 194 -17.66 -16.58 1.86
N GLN A 195 -17.79 -15.25 1.88
CA GLN A 195 -19.07 -14.56 2.02
C GLN A 195 -19.97 -14.71 0.78
N SER A 196 -19.66 -15.65 -0.11
CA SER A 196 -20.41 -15.89 -1.35
C SER A 196 -21.63 -16.80 -1.17
N THR A 197 -21.73 -17.63 -0.12
CA THR A 197 -22.92 -18.50 0.03
C THR A 197 -24.01 -17.87 0.90
N LYS A 198 -23.66 -17.19 2.00
CA LYS A 198 -24.65 -16.56 2.89
C LYS A 198 -25.09 -15.18 2.42
N LEU A 199 -24.16 -14.29 2.05
CA LEU A 199 -24.53 -12.92 1.62
C LEU A 199 -25.34 -12.95 0.34
N LYS A 200 -24.98 -13.83 -0.62
CA LYS A 200 -25.78 -14.09 -1.82
C LYS A 200 -27.20 -14.56 -1.47
N SER A 201 -27.36 -15.47 -0.51
CA SER A 201 -28.70 -15.90 -0.06
C SER A 201 -29.52 -14.76 0.55
N TYR A 202 -28.90 -13.84 1.29
CA TYR A 202 -29.58 -12.65 1.83
C TYR A 202 -29.95 -11.67 0.72
N VAL A 203 -29.04 -11.42 -0.22
CA VAL A 203 -29.30 -10.62 -1.42
C VAL A 203 -30.47 -11.20 -2.23
N ASP A 204 -30.50 -12.51 -2.45
CA ASP A 204 -31.55 -13.18 -3.20
C ASP A 204 -32.90 -13.12 -2.47
N ARG A 205 -32.93 -13.36 -1.14
CA ARG A 205 -34.13 -13.20 -0.30
C ARG A 205 -34.68 -11.77 -0.35
N ALA A 206 -33.79 -10.78 -0.24
CA ALA A 206 -34.19 -9.38 -0.28
C ALA A 206 -34.68 -8.98 -1.68
N LYS A 207 -34.01 -9.41 -2.76
CA LYS A 207 -34.49 -9.17 -4.14
C LYS A 207 -35.84 -9.82 -4.40
N ALA A 208 -36.04 -11.07 -3.96
CA ALA A 208 -37.32 -11.76 -4.09
C ALA A 208 -38.44 -11.02 -3.34
N LYS A 209 -38.17 -10.53 -2.13
CA LYS A 209 -39.14 -9.73 -1.36
C LYS A 209 -39.42 -8.39 -2.03
N LEU A 210 -38.40 -7.72 -2.55
CA LEU A 210 -38.55 -6.46 -3.27
C LEU A 210 -39.43 -6.65 -4.53
N ASN A 211 -39.18 -7.71 -5.29
CA ASN A 211 -39.93 -8.06 -6.50
C ASN A 211 -41.38 -8.52 -6.21
N SER A 212 -41.72 -8.83 -4.96
CA SER A 212 -43.10 -9.10 -4.54
C SER A 212 -43.95 -7.84 -4.39
N PHE A 213 -43.34 -6.66 -4.41
CA PHE A 213 -44.01 -5.37 -4.35
C PHE A 213 -44.06 -4.70 -5.73
N GLU A 214 -45.07 -3.86 -5.96
CA GLU A 214 -45.05 -2.96 -7.10
C GLU A 214 -43.92 -1.93 -6.94
N LYS A 215 -43.27 -1.55 -8.05
CA LYS A 215 -42.11 -0.64 -8.07
C LYS A 215 -42.31 0.68 -7.31
N ARG A 216 -43.55 1.20 -7.25
CA ARG A 216 -43.89 2.42 -6.51
C ARG A 216 -43.69 2.31 -4.99
N HIS A 217 -43.66 1.10 -4.45
CA HIS A 217 -43.45 0.82 -3.02
C HIS A 217 -41.99 0.50 -2.67
N HIS A 218 -41.07 0.57 -3.64
CA HIS A 218 -39.67 0.31 -3.36
C HIS A 218 -39.06 1.48 -2.56
N PRO A 219 -38.22 1.21 -1.55
CA PRO A 219 -37.51 2.27 -0.82
C PRO A 219 -36.56 3.02 -1.76
N ASN A 220 -36.76 4.33 -1.88
CA ASN A 220 -36.08 5.18 -2.84
C ASN A 220 -35.01 6.10 -2.23
N LYS A 221 -35.01 6.28 -0.90
CA LYS A 221 -33.99 7.05 -0.16
C LYS A 221 -33.02 6.11 0.56
N LEU A 222 -31.77 6.55 0.68
CA LEU A 222 -30.69 5.82 1.36
C LEU A 222 -31.09 5.32 2.75
N GLU A 223 -31.71 6.19 3.53
CA GLU A 223 -32.17 5.89 4.89
C GLU A 223 -33.30 4.87 4.89
N THR A 224 -34.27 5.03 4.00
CA THR A 224 -35.40 4.09 3.85
C THR A 224 -34.97 2.70 3.39
N GLN A 225 -33.97 2.61 2.50
CA GLN A 225 -33.39 1.33 2.06
C GLN A 225 -32.68 0.61 3.21
N THR A 226 -31.92 1.39 3.99
CA THR A 226 -31.17 0.86 5.14
C THR A 226 -32.12 0.39 6.24
N ASN A 227 -33.16 1.17 6.56
CA ASN A 227 -34.17 0.80 7.56
C ASN A 227 -35.02 -0.38 7.11
N TRP A 228 -35.35 -0.47 5.82
CA TRP A 228 -36.05 -1.61 5.25
C TRP A 228 -35.24 -2.91 5.40
N LEU A 229 -33.94 -2.89 5.06
CA LEU A 229 -33.07 -4.05 5.23
C LEU A 229 -32.87 -4.44 6.70
N LYS A 230 -32.71 -3.47 7.60
CA LYS A 230 -32.63 -3.72 9.06
C LYS A 230 -33.90 -4.36 9.59
N SER A 231 -35.07 -3.93 9.11
CA SER A 231 -36.36 -4.51 9.49
C SER A 231 -36.55 -5.92 8.91
N PHE A 232 -36.22 -6.11 7.63
CA PHE A 232 -36.37 -7.38 6.92
C PHE A 232 -35.46 -8.48 7.49
N PHE A 233 -34.28 -8.12 7.97
CA PHE A 233 -33.28 -9.04 8.55
C PHE A 233 -33.15 -8.92 10.07
N ARG A 234 -34.19 -8.44 10.75
CA ARG A 234 -34.16 -8.19 12.20
C ARG A 234 -33.71 -9.41 13.02
N ASP A 235 -34.17 -10.59 12.62
CA ASP A 235 -33.91 -11.85 13.33
C ASP A 235 -32.70 -12.62 12.76
N ASP A 236 -32.12 -12.13 11.65
CA ASP A 236 -31.01 -12.77 10.96
C ASP A 236 -29.62 -12.34 11.53
N GLY A 237 -29.59 -11.43 12.50
CA GLY A 237 -28.38 -11.04 13.23
C GLY A 237 -27.33 -10.29 12.41
N LEU A 238 -27.74 -9.63 11.32
CA LEU A 238 -26.84 -8.89 10.43
C LEU A 238 -26.32 -7.62 11.09
N ASN A 239 -25.01 -7.39 10.99
CA ASN A 239 -24.39 -6.15 11.48
C ASN A 239 -24.52 -5.00 10.46
N THR A 240 -24.21 -3.77 10.89
CA THR A 240 -24.34 -2.56 10.07
C THR A 240 -23.52 -2.61 8.78
N SER A 241 -22.34 -3.26 8.81
CA SER A 241 -21.47 -3.41 7.64
C SER A 241 -22.11 -4.34 6.60
N GLN A 242 -22.64 -5.48 7.03
CA GLN A 242 -23.34 -6.46 6.17
C GLN A 242 -24.62 -5.87 5.56
N ILE A 243 -25.38 -5.10 6.33
CA ILE A 243 -26.58 -4.38 5.81
C ILE A 243 -26.17 -3.36 4.75
N SER A 244 -25.08 -2.62 4.97
CA SER A 244 -24.56 -1.64 4.00
C SER A 244 -24.14 -2.31 2.69
N GLU A 245 -23.48 -3.46 2.78
CA GLU A 245 -23.03 -4.24 1.64
C GLU A 245 -24.19 -4.81 0.81
N ILE A 246 -25.18 -5.44 1.46
CA ILE A 246 -26.40 -5.93 0.80
C ILE A 246 -27.14 -4.78 0.10
N ARG A 247 -27.22 -3.61 0.75
CA ARG A 247 -27.87 -2.43 0.18
C ARG A 247 -27.17 -1.97 -1.09
N GLN A 248 -25.85 -1.87 -1.07
CA GLN A 248 -25.06 -1.50 -2.26
C GLN A 248 -25.30 -2.49 -3.41
N ILE A 249 -25.40 -3.79 -3.11
CA ILE A 249 -25.63 -4.81 -4.15
C ILE A 249 -27.06 -4.74 -4.76
N ILE A 250 -28.07 -4.32 -3.99
CA ILE A 250 -29.47 -4.31 -4.44
C ILE A 250 -29.88 -2.98 -5.09
N PHE A 251 -29.41 -1.85 -4.54
CA PHE A 251 -29.93 -0.52 -4.86
C PHE A 251 -28.95 0.38 -5.61
N SER A 252 -27.69 -0.03 -5.78
CA SER A 252 -26.77 0.70 -6.68
C SER A 252 -27.16 0.41 -8.13
N LYS A 253 -27.67 1.44 -8.80
CA LYS A 253 -27.65 1.57 -10.27
C LYS A 253 -26.62 2.61 -10.63
#